data_AF-A0A0L6UA11-F1
#
_entry.id   AF-A0A0L6UA11-F1
#
_cell.length_a   1.000
_cell.length_b   1.000
_cell.length_c   1.000
_cell.angle_alpha   90.00
_cell.angle_beta   90.00
_cell.angle_gamma   90.00
#
_symmetry.space_group_name_H-M   'P 1'
#
loop_
_entity.id
_entity.type
_entity.pdbx_description
1 polymer ?
#
loop_
_entity_poly.entity_id
_entity_poly.type
_entity_poly.pdbx_seq_one_letter_code
_entity_poly.pdbx_strand_id
1 'polypeptide(L)'
;KKIKYINELPTFIQSHVSRVYNVKADGHCGFCVAAYAMGRGEDAYMEIWRALHQEITKRKAFYVKQQIMPNIQSNLDRIYPKPSTKYQHFLSKL
;
A
#
# COMPACT_ATOMS: atom_id res chain seq x y z
N LYS A 1 -14.93 -0.94 24.72
CA LYS A 1 -14.71 0.15 23.73
C LYS A 1 -15.48 -0.22 22.46
N LYS A 2 -16.50 0.54 22.05
CA LYS A 2 -17.28 0.20 20.84
C LYS A 2 -16.41 0.42 19.60
N ILE A 3 -16.20 -0.60 18.80
CA ILE A 3 -15.44 -0.50 17.54
C ILE A 3 -16.33 0.20 16.52
N LYS A 4 -15.89 1.37 16.06
CA LYS A 4 -16.60 2.13 15.02
C LYS A 4 -16.62 1.31 13.72
N TYR A 5 -17.75 1.28 13.03
CA TYR A 5 -17.95 0.59 11.74
C TYR A 5 -17.93 -0.95 11.80
N ILE A 6 -17.93 -1.57 12.99
CA ILE A 6 -17.92 -3.03 13.11
C ILE A 6 -19.11 -3.71 12.41
N ASN A 7 -20.27 -3.05 12.40
CA ASN A 7 -21.48 -3.55 11.76
C ASN A 7 -21.46 -3.45 10.22
N GLU A 8 -20.48 -2.74 9.65
CA GLU A 8 -20.29 -2.65 8.19
C GLU A 8 -19.45 -3.82 7.66
N LEU A 9 -18.78 -4.55 8.55
CA LEU A 9 -17.98 -5.73 8.19
C LEU A 9 -18.86 -6.98 8.08
N PRO A 10 -18.47 -7.96 7.26
CA PRO A 10 -19.15 -9.25 7.22
C PRO A 10 -19.28 -9.89 8.61
N THR A 11 -20.47 -10.37 8.96
CA THR A 11 -20.79 -10.85 10.32
C THR A 11 -19.80 -11.89 10.85
N PHE A 12 -19.30 -12.76 9.98
CA PHE A 12 -18.38 -13.83 10.36
C PHE A 12 -17.00 -13.33 10.82
N ILE A 13 -16.59 -12.10 10.48
CA ILE A 13 -15.32 -11.53 10.96
C ILE A 13 -15.49 -10.60 12.16
N GLN A 14 -16.70 -10.11 12.44
CA GLN A 14 -16.92 -9.06 13.44
C GLN A 14 -16.41 -9.45 14.83
N SER A 15 -16.64 -10.70 15.26
CA SER A 15 -16.17 -11.22 16.56
C SER A 15 -14.64 -11.32 16.66
N HIS A 16 -13.93 -11.33 15.52
CA HIS A 16 -12.49 -11.46 15.44
C HIS A 16 -11.76 -10.12 15.30
N VAL A 17 -12.49 -9.01 15.16
CA VAL A 17 -11.91 -7.68 15.01
C VAL A 17 -11.67 -7.07 16.38
N SER A 18 -10.40 -6.92 16.76
CA SER A 18 -10.01 -6.28 18.02
C SER A 18 -9.92 -4.75 17.90
N ARG A 19 -9.63 -4.23 16.70
CA ARG A 19 -9.46 -2.80 16.44
C ARG A 19 -9.72 -2.48 14.96
N VAL A 20 -10.32 -1.32 14.71
CA VAL A 20 -10.40 -0.69 13.38
C VAL A 20 -9.53 0.55 13.39
N TYR A 21 -8.69 0.69 12.38
CA TYR A 21 -7.82 1.84 12.19
C TYR A 21 -8.22 2.55 10.90
N ASN A 22 -8.73 3.78 11.04
CA ASN A 22 -9.23 4.55 9.91
C ASN A 22 -8.10 5.40 9.33
N VAL A 23 -7.37 4.82 8.38
CA VAL A 23 -6.35 5.55 7.62
C VAL A 23 -7.00 6.60 6.72
N LYS A 24 -6.20 7.56 6.28
CA LYS A 24 -6.64 8.53 5.27
C LYS A 24 -7.14 7.81 4.01
N ALA A 25 -8.38 8.11 3.59
CA ALA A 25 -9.02 7.53 2.42
C ALA A 25 -8.54 8.20 1.12
N ASP A 26 -7.24 8.12 0.85
CA ASP A 26 -6.64 8.51 -0.43
C ASP A 26 -6.08 7.28 -1.17
N GLY A 27 -5.52 7.50 -2.37
CA GLY A 27 -4.94 6.43 -3.19
C GLY A 27 -3.75 5.69 -2.54
N HIS A 28 -3.31 6.09 -1.35
CA HIS A 28 -2.21 5.47 -0.61
C HIS A 28 -2.68 4.66 0.60
N CYS A 29 -3.98 4.56 0.85
CA CYS A 29 -4.53 3.95 2.07
C CYS A 29 -3.94 2.56 2.39
N GLY A 30 -3.73 1.70 1.38
CA GLY A 30 -3.09 0.39 1.56
C GLY A 30 -1.64 0.48 2.07
N PHE A 31 -0.87 1.46 1.60
CA PHE A 31 0.50 1.70 2.07
C PHE A 31 0.51 2.31 3.47
N CYS A 32 -0.44 3.20 3.79
CA CYS A 32 -0.60 3.75 5.14
C CYS A 32 -0.94 2.65 6.14
N VAL A 33 -1.84 1.72 5.79
CA VAL A 33 -2.18 0.55 6.63
C VAL A 33 -0.96 -0.33 6.85
N ALA A 34 -0.19 -0.62 5.79
CA ALA A 34 1.02 -1.42 5.91
C ALA A 34 2.07 -0.75 6.81
N ALA A 35 2.31 0.55 6.64
CA ALA A 35 3.23 1.32 7.47
C ALA A 35 2.82 1.33 8.94
N TYR A 36 1.52 1.50 9.21
CA TYR A 36 0.96 1.40 10.55
C TYR A 36 1.11 0.00 11.15
N ALA A 37 0.81 -1.05 10.38
CA ALA A 37 0.95 -2.45 10.82
C ALA A 37 2.41 -2.81 11.15
N MET A 38 3.37 -2.15 10.51
CA MET A 38 4.81 -2.27 10.79
C MET A 38 5.30 -1.37 11.94
N GLY A 39 4.41 -0.63 12.61
CA GLY A 39 4.77 0.26 13.72
C GLY A 39 5.51 1.53 13.31
N ARG A 40 5.51 1.89 12.02
CA ARG A 40 6.27 3.04 11.48
C ARG A 40 5.46 4.34 11.41
N GLY A 41 4.18 4.28 11.78
CA GLY A 41 3.22 5.37 11.56
C GLY A 41 2.73 5.44 10.11
N GLU A 42 1.58 6.06 9.87
CA GLU A 42 1.01 6.18 8.52
C GLU A 42 1.90 6.99 7.57
N ASP A 43 2.63 7.98 8.08
CA ASP A 43 3.47 8.88 7.28
C ASP A 43 4.63 8.17 6.56
N ALA A 44 5.00 6.97 7.01
CA ALA A 44 6.02 6.13 6.37
C ALA A 44 5.52 5.38 5.12
N TYR A 45 4.30 5.65 4.63
CA TYR A 45 3.71 4.98 3.47
C TYR A 45 4.60 5.03 2.21
N MET A 46 5.34 6.14 2.02
CA MET A 46 6.26 6.31 0.88
C MET A 46 7.46 5.35 0.96
N GLU A 47 7.95 5.04 2.16
CA GLU A 47 9.02 4.06 2.33
C GLU A 47 8.55 2.65 2.00
N ILE A 48 7.34 2.30 2.46
CA ILE A 48 6.74 0.99 2.17
C ILE A 48 6.52 0.83 0.66
N TRP A 49 6.04 1.88 0.01
CA TRP A 49 5.89 1.90 -1.44
C TRP A 49 7.22 1.71 -2.18
N ARG A 50 8.28 2.44 -1.81
CA ARG A 50 9.62 2.27 -2.40
C ARG A 50 10.17 0.86 -2.20
N ALA A 51 10.01 0.31 -1.00
CA ALA A 51 10.45 -1.03 -0.66
C ALA A 51 9.72 -2.10 -1.50
N LEU A 52 8.41 -1.96 -1.68
CA LEU A 52 7.62 -2.85 -2.53
C LEU A 52 8.08 -2.79 -3.99
N HIS A 53 8.31 -1.59 -4.53
CA HIS A 53 8.81 -1.41 -5.88
C HIS A 53 10.17 -2.10 -6.08
N GLN A 54 11.10 -1.92 -5.13
CA GLN A 54 12.41 -2.57 -5.16
C GLN A 54 12.30 -4.09 -5.08
N GLU A 55 11.41 -4.61 -4.23
CA GLU A 55 11.20 -6.04 -4.07
C GLU A 55 10.64 -6.69 -5.35
N ILE A 56 9.59 -6.11 -5.95
CA ILE A 56 9.02 -6.58 -7.22
C ILE A 56 10.07 -6.56 -8.33
N THR A 57 10.86 -5.48 -8.39
CA THR A 57 11.95 -5.35 -9.37
C THR A 57 13.00 -6.45 -9.19
N LYS A 58 13.43 -6.69 -7.95
CA LYS A 58 14.44 -7.71 -7.62
C LYS A 58 13.95 -9.13 -7.86
N ARG A 59 12.67 -9.40 -7.60
CA ARG A 59 12.06 -10.74 -7.63
C ARG A 59 11.10 -10.93 -8.80
N LYS A 60 11.23 -10.14 -9.87
CA LYS A 60 10.35 -10.19 -11.06
C LYS A 60 10.10 -11.61 -11.60
N ALA A 61 11.15 -12.44 -11.68
CA ALA A 61 11.05 -13.81 -12.18
C ALA A 61 10.17 -14.69 -11.29
N PHE A 62 10.22 -14.50 -9.97
CA PHE A 62 9.35 -15.19 -9.02
C PHE A 62 7.88 -14.83 -9.28
N TYR A 63 7.56 -13.53 -9.39
CA TYR A 63 6.19 -13.07 -9.59
C TYR A 63 5.57 -13.47 -10.93
N VAL A 64 6.39 -13.50 -11.99
CA VAL A 64 5.97 -14.02 -13.31
C VAL A 64 5.73 -15.54 -13.23
N LYS A 65 6.66 -16.30 -12.64
CA LYS A 65 6.53 -17.75 -12.50
C LYS A 65 5.27 -18.15 -11.72
N GLN A 66 4.93 -17.41 -10.68
CA GLN A 66 3.73 -17.65 -9.87
C GLN A 66 2.43 -17.10 -10.49
N GLN A 67 2.50 -16.48 -11.69
CA GLN A 67 1.35 -15.85 -12.37
C GLN A 67 0.65 -14.76 -11.54
N ILE A 68 1.34 -14.19 -10.54
CA ILE A 68 0.81 -13.11 -9.69
C ILE A 68 0.88 -11.78 -10.44
N MET A 69 2.03 -11.52 -11.09
CA MET A 69 2.25 -10.32 -11.91
C MET A 69 2.83 -10.73 -13.27
N PRO A 70 1.99 -11.26 -14.17
CA PRO A 70 2.47 -11.72 -15.49
C PRO A 70 3.05 -10.58 -16.33
N ASN A 71 2.59 -9.34 -16.12
CA ASN A 71 3.15 -8.14 -16.71
C ASN A 71 3.75 -7.22 -15.63
N ILE A 72 5.02 -7.42 -15.29
CA ILE A 72 5.70 -6.69 -14.21
C ILE A 72 5.67 -5.18 -14.44
N GLN A 73 6.00 -4.71 -15.65
CA GLN A 73 6.10 -3.27 -15.91
C GLN A 73 4.74 -2.59 -15.76
N SER A 74 3.68 -3.15 -16.36
CA SER A 74 2.34 -2.60 -16.21
C SER A 74 1.87 -2.57 -14.76
N ASN A 75 2.25 -3.56 -13.95
CA ASN A 75 1.90 -3.57 -12.51
C ASN A 75 2.68 -2.49 -11.75
N LEU A 76 3.97 -2.32 -12.02
CA LEU A 76 4.78 -1.24 -11.43
C LEU A 76 4.23 0.13 -11.82
N ASP A 77 3.84 0.34 -13.08
CA ASP A 77 3.27 1.60 -13.57
C ASP A 77 1.93 1.94 -12.90
N ARG A 78 1.15 0.93 -12.51
CA ARG A 78 -0.12 1.10 -11.78
C ARG A 78 0.07 1.36 -10.29
N ILE A 79 1.11 0.78 -9.70
CA ILE A 79 1.51 1.03 -8.32
C ILE A 79 2.17 2.42 -8.20
N TYR A 80 2.74 2.94 -9.29
CA TYR A 80 3.28 4.28 -9.36
C TYR A 80 2.15 5.32 -9.44
N PRO A 81 2.07 6.29 -8.50
CA PRO A 81 1.24 7.45 -8.74
C PRO A 81 1.88 8.22 -9.89
N LYS A 82 1.14 8.55 -10.97
CA LYS A 82 1.59 9.64 -11.85
C LYS A 82 1.93 10.81 -10.93
N PRO A 83 3.18 11.29 -10.89
CA PRO A 83 3.54 12.30 -9.92
C PRO A 83 2.71 13.52 -10.29
N SER A 84 2.01 14.11 -9.32
CA SER A 84 1.49 15.45 -9.56
C SER A 84 2.67 16.34 -9.92
N THR A 85 2.46 17.34 -10.78
CA THR A 85 3.51 18.15 -11.43
C THR A 85 4.54 18.71 -10.43
N LYS A 86 4.14 18.92 -9.16
CA LYS A 86 5.02 19.32 -8.05
C LYS A 86 6.11 18.30 -7.70
N TYR A 87 5.86 17.00 -7.81
CA TYR A 87 6.82 15.95 -7.47
C TYR A 87 7.86 15.70 -8.55
N GLN A 88 7.51 15.87 -9.83
CA GLN A 88 8.49 15.82 -10.93
C GLN A 88 9.59 16.87 -10.76
N HIS A 89 9.21 18.07 -10.28
CA HIS A 89 10.15 19.15 -10.01
C HIS A 89 11.14 18.87 -8.86
N PHE A 90 10.74 18.07 -7.88
CA PHE A 90 11.62 17.68 -6.77
C PHE A 90 12.61 16.59 -7.20
N LEU A 91 12.16 15.63 -8.01
CA LEU A 91 13.00 14.54 -8.50
C LEU A 91 14.00 14.97 -9.57
N SER A 92 13.76 16.06 -10.30
CA SER A 92 14.70 16.61 -11.30
C SER A 92 15.81 17.46 -10.69
N LYS A 93 15.85 17.59 -9.36
CA LYS A 93 16.81 18.41 -8.61
C LYS A 93 17.72 17.59 -7.67
N LEU A 94 17.61 16.26 -7.72
CA LEU A 94 18.53 15.30 -7.12
C LEU A 94 19.39 14.68 -8.24
#